data_AF-A0A7X8ME28-F1
#
_entry.id   AF-A0A7X8ME28-F1
#
_cell.length_a   1.000
_cell.length_b   1.000
_cell.length_c   1.000
_cell.angle_alpha   90.00
_cell.angle_beta   90.00
_cell.angle_gamma   90.00
#
_symmetry.space_group_name_H-M   'P 1'
#
loop_
_entity.id
_entity.type
_entity.pdbx_description
1 polymer ?
#
loop_
_entity_poly.entity_id
_entity_poly.type
_entity_poly.pdbx_seq_one_letter_code
_entity_poly.pdbx_strand_id
1 'polypeptide(L)'
;TNMEKAREVGLFGANGELYLQFPFCPCPILANVDELETDTWCQCTAGYSKVLFERAFGCEVDVELLQSVKMGDPVCLMKIIPHEAIWK
;
A
#
# COMPACT_ATOMS: atom_id res chain seq x y z
N THR A 1 3.16 -1.02 -22.70
CA THR A 1 4.61 -1.10 -22.45
C THR A 1 4.89 -1.32 -20.97
N ASN A 2 6.09 -1.78 -20.58
CA ASN A 2 6.46 -1.91 -19.16
C ASN A 2 6.35 -0.58 -18.38
N MET A 3 6.43 0.56 -19.08
CA MET A 3 6.19 1.90 -18.51
C MET A 3 4.72 2.16 -18.14
N GLU A 4 3.74 1.57 -18.83
CA GLU A 4 2.31 1.72 -18.49
C GLU A 4 1.97 0.91 -17.23
N LYS A 5 2.49 -0.32 -17.12
CA LYS A 5 2.36 -1.14 -15.91
C LYS A 5 3.04 -0.51 -14.68
N ALA A 6 4.14 0.23 -14.90
CA ALA A 6 4.79 1.00 -13.84
C ALA A 6 3.99 2.25 -13.41
N ARG A 7 3.03 2.75 -14.21
CA ARG A 7 2.13 3.84 -13.79
C ARG A 7 0.99 3.35 -12.89
N GLU A 8 0.66 2.06 -12.97
CA GLU A 8 -0.35 1.41 -12.12
C GLU A 8 0.24 0.89 -10.80
N VAL A 9 1.56 0.94 -10.65
CA VAL A 9 2.31 0.46 -9.48
C VAL A 9 2.99 1.65 -8.81
N GLY A 10 2.68 1.89 -7.54
CA GLY A 10 3.45 2.82 -6.73
C GLY A 10 2.60 3.89 -6.06
N LEU A 11 3.29 4.96 -5.67
CA LEU A 11 2.77 6.04 -4.84
C LEU A 11 2.13 7.13 -5.72
N PHE A 12 0.89 7.50 -5.45
CA PHE A 12 0.19 8.56 -6.17
C PHE A 12 -0.72 9.38 -5.24
N GLY A 13 -0.98 10.63 -5.62
CA GLY A 13 -1.93 11.49 -4.91
C GLY A 13 -3.23 11.64 -5.69
N ALA A 14 -4.37 11.60 -5.00
CA ALA A 14 -5.68 11.86 -5.58
C ALA A 14 -6.57 12.56 -4.54
N ASN A 15 -7.28 13.62 -4.93
CA ASN A 15 -8.21 14.37 -4.07
C ASN A 15 -7.61 14.86 -2.73
N GLY A 16 -6.32 15.18 -2.71
CA GLY A 16 -5.61 15.62 -1.50
C GLY A 16 -5.16 14.47 -0.57
N GLU A 17 -5.30 13.23 -1.02
CA GLU A 17 -4.94 12.03 -0.26
C GLU A 17 -3.82 11.27 -0.97
N LEU A 18 -3.02 10.53 -0.21
CA LEU A 18 -1.86 9.78 -0.69
C LEU A 18 -2.15 8.28 -0.69
N TYR A 19 -1.82 7.60 -1.79
CA TYR A 19 -2.14 6.20 -2.01
C TYR A 19 -0.94 5.42 -2.51
N LEU A 20 -0.82 4.17 -2.05
CA LEU A 20 0.15 3.19 -2.54
C LEU A 20 -0.62 2.02 -3.16
N GLN A 21 -0.38 1.75 -4.45
CA GLN A 21 -1.09 0.69 -5.19
C GLN A 21 -0.15 -0.34 -5.79
N PHE A 22 -0.58 -1.60 -5.77
CA PHE A 22 0.08 -2.70 -6.48
C PHE A 22 -0.97 -3.59 -7.17
N PRO A 23 -0.78 -3.96 -8.46
CA PRO A 23 -1.63 -4.91 -9.16
C PRO A 23 -1.32 -6.38 -8.82
N PHE A 24 -0.33 -6.63 -7.97
CA PHE A 24 0.02 -7.95 -7.45
C PHE A 24 0.49 -7.82 -6.00
N CYS A 25 0.58 -8.93 -5.26
CA CYS A 25 1.10 -8.92 -3.90
C CYS A 25 2.64 -9.01 -3.94
N PRO A 26 3.39 -7.95 -3.56
CA PRO A 26 4.85 -7.99 -3.57
C PRO A 26 5.44 -8.72 -2.35
N CYS A 27 4.60 -9.11 -1.38
CA CYS A 27 5.05 -9.71 -0.14
C CYS A 27 5.57 -11.14 -0.38
N PRO A 28 6.86 -11.42 -0.11
CA PRO A 28 7.43 -12.76 -0.34
C PRO A 28 6.79 -13.82 0.56
N ILE A 29 6.20 -13.44 1.69
CA ILE A 29 5.55 -14.36 2.64
C ILE A 29 4.31 -15.02 2.01
N LEU A 30 3.57 -14.29 1.17
CA LEU A 30 2.34 -14.75 0.53
C LEU A 30 2.52 -15.07 -0.97
N ALA A 31 3.77 -15.24 -1.43
CA ALA A 31 4.07 -15.42 -2.84
C ALA A 31 3.34 -16.62 -3.48
N ASN A 32 3.12 -17.70 -2.71
CA ASN A 32 2.51 -18.95 -3.17
C ASN A 32 1.08 -19.17 -2.63
N VAL A 33 0.46 -18.15 -2.04
CA VAL A 33 -0.91 -18.24 -1.50
C VAL A 33 -1.84 -17.50 -2.45
N ASP A 34 -2.78 -18.18 -3.11
CA ASP A 34 -3.62 -17.51 -4.11
C ASP A 34 -4.61 -16.52 -3.47
N GLU A 35 -5.32 -16.94 -2.43
CA GLU A 35 -6.36 -16.16 -1.75
C GLU A 35 -6.35 -16.44 -0.24
N LEU A 36 -6.84 -15.49 0.54
CA LEU A 36 -6.97 -15.52 2.00
C LEU A 36 -8.43 -15.33 2.40
N GLU A 37 -8.86 -15.98 3.48
CA GLU A 37 -10.20 -15.79 4.04
C GLU A 37 -10.35 -14.45 4.77
N THR A 38 -9.24 -13.90 5.29
CA THR A 38 -9.19 -12.62 6.00
C THR A 38 -7.96 -11.82 5.61
N ASP A 39 -8.03 -10.49 5.78
CA ASP A 39 -6.95 -9.56 5.46
C ASP A 39 -5.82 -9.53 6.51
N THR A 40 -5.89 -10.38 7.53
CA THR A 40 -4.98 -10.36 8.69
C THR A 40 -3.50 -10.41 8.28
N TRP A 41 -3.16 -11.20 7.26
CA TRP A 41 -1.79 -11.25 6.74
C TRP A 41 -1.42 -10.02 5.91
N CYS A 42 -2.38 -9.39 5.23
CA CYS A 42 -2.15 -8.17 4.48
C CYS A 42 -1.82 -6.98 5.40
N GLN A 43 -2.32 -6.99 6.64
CA GLN A 43 -1.98 -6.00 7.66
C GLN A 43 -0.46 -5.97 8.00
N CYS A 44 0.27 -7.07 7.78
CA CYS A 44 1.73 -7.06 7.87
C CYS A 44 2.37 -6.09 6.84
N THR A 45 1.83 -6.05 5.61
CA THR A 45 2.30 -5.12 4.57
C THR A 45 1.91 -3.67 4.88
N ALA A 46 0.73 -3.45 5.47
CA ALA A 46 0.33 -2.13 5.97
C ALA A 46 1.29 -1.64 7.06
N GLY A 47 1.63 -2.51 8.02
CA GLY A 47 2.61 -2.21 9.07
C GLY A 47 4.02 -1.92 8.54
N TYR A 48 4.49 -2.68 7.54
CA TYR A 48 5.75 -2.37 6.85
C TYR A 48 5.71 -1.00 6.17
N SER A 49 4.60 -0.70 5.48
CA SER A 49 4.41 0.58 4.80
C SER A 49 4.38 1.75 5.78
N LYS A 50 3.75 1.59 6.95
CA LYS A 50 3.74 2.59 8.03
C LYS A 50 5.18 2.97 8.41
N VAL A 51 6.00 1.99 8.78
CA VAL A 51 7.40 2.25 9.17
C VAL A 51 8.21 2.87 8.02
N LEU A 52 7.98 2.42 6.78
CA LEU A 52 8.65 2.99 5.61
C LEU A 52 8.34 4.49 5.44
N PHE A 53 7.07 4.85 5.51
CA PHE A 53 6.63 6.24 5.31
C PHE A 53 6.90 7.13 6.50
N GLU A 54 6.83 6.63 7.74
CA GLU A 54 7.27 7.38 8.93
C GLU A 54 8.74 7.80 8.80
N ARG A 55 9.60 6.89 8.33
CA ARG A 55 11.01 7.20 8.07
C ARG A 55 11.20 8.16 6.90
N ALA A 56 10.40 8.02 5.84
CA ALA A 56 10.51 8.87 4.66
C ALA A 56 10.00 10.30 4.92
N PHE A 57 8.94 10.46 5.70
CA PHE A 57 8.30 11.75 5.98
C PHE A 57 8.77 12.40 7.27
N GLY A 58 9.38 11.64 8.19
CA GLY A 58 9.87 12.15 9.46
C GLY A 58 8.76 12.54 10.44
N CYS A 59 7.55 12.00 10.26
CA CYS A 59 6.40 12.19 11.14
C CYS A 59 5.64 10.87 11.33
N GLU A 60 4.69 10.84 12.27
CA GLU A 60 3.77 9.70 12.42
C GLU A 60 2.88 9.56 11.18
N VAL A 61 2.66 8.32 10.76
CA VAL A 61 1.85 7.98 9.59
C VAL A 61 0.90 6.85 9.95
N ASP A 62 -0.36 6.99 9.58
CA ASP A 62 -1.28 5.86 9.54
C ASP A 62 -1.40 5.28 8.14
N VAL A 63 -1.64 3.97 8.08
CA VAL A 63 -1.84 3.24 6.83
C VAL A 63 -3.14 2.47 6.94
N GLU A 64 -4.06 2.74 6.02
CA GLU A 64 -5.34 2.05 5.90
C GLU A 64 -5.31 1.14 4.67
N LEU A 65 -5.56 -0.15 4.88
CA LEU A 65 -5.69 -1.13 3.79
C LEU A 65 -7.13 -1.05 3.24
N LEU A 66 -7.29 -0.60 2.00
CA LEU A 66 -8.59 -0.43 1.36
C LEU A 66 -8.98 -1.62 0.48
N GLN A 67 -7.98 -2.22 -0.20
CA GLN A 67 -8.17 -3.34 -1.11
C GLN A 67 -6.98 -4.29 -1.04
N SER A 68 -7.21 -5.59 -1.30
CA SER A 68 -6.15 -6.59 -1.36
C SER A 68 -6.40 -7.63 -2.44
N VAL A 69 -5.41 -7.81 -3.33
CA VAL A 69 -5.44 -8.88 -4.34
C VAL A 69 -5.51 -10.28 -3.74
N LYS A 70 -5.09 -10.46 -2.47
CA LYS A 70 -5.22 -11.74 -1.75
C LYS A 70 -6.61 -11.94 -1.15
N MET A 71 -7.48 -10.94 -1.23
CA MET A 71 -8.88 -10.97 -0.81
C MET A 71 -9.85 -10.90 -2.00
N GLY A 72 -9.35 -11.13 -3.22
CA GLY A 72 -10.16 -11.10 -4.44
C GLY A 72 -10.31 -9.73 -5.10
N ASP A 73 -9.72 -8.66 -4.56
CA ASP A 73 -9.74 -7.35 -5.20
C ASP A 73 -8.85 -7.28 -6.47
N PRO A 74 -9.15 -6.37 -7.41
CA PRO A 74 -8.34 -6.21 -8.62
C PRO A 74 -6.93 -5.64 -8.34
N VAL A 75 -6.76 -4.92 -7.23
CA VAL A 75 -5.49 -4.31 -6.81
C VAL A 75 -5.34 -4.36 -5.29
N CYS A 76 -4.11 -4.23 -4.81
CA CYS A 76 -3.81 -3.92 -3.43
C CYS A 76 -3.69 -2.41 -3.31
N LEU A 77 -4.53 -1.78 -2.50
CA LEU A 77 -4.58 -0.33 -2.33
C LEU A 77 -4.47 0.03 -0.85
N MET A 78 -3.49 0.86 -0.53
CA MET A 78 -3.30 1.41 0.81
C MET A 78 -3.38 2.93 0.76
N LYS A 79 -4.09 3.53 1.71
CA LYS A 79 -4.08 4.98 1.94
C LYS A 79 -3.03 5.31 2.99
N ILE A 80 -2.21 6.30 2.70
CA ILE A 80 -1.12 6.77 3.55
C ILE A 80 -1.53 8.12 4.14
N ILE A 81 -1.53 8.24 5.48
CA ILE A 81 -2.06 9.40 6.20
C ILE A 81 -0.97 9.95 7.13
N PRO A 82 -0.13 10.88 6.66
CA PRO A 82 0.82 11.60 7.51
C PRO A 82 0.10 12.53 8.48
N HIS A 83 0.55 12.58 9.73
CA HIS A 83 -0.05 13.42 10.77
C HIS A 83 0.46 14.86 10.76
N GLU A 84 1.54 15.14 10.02
CA GLU A 84 2.08 16.47 9.82
C GLU A 84 2.07 16.86 8.34
N ALA A 85 2.04 18.17 8.07
CA ALA A 85 2.23 18.67 6.72
C ALA A 85 3.67 18.32 6.26
N ILE A 86 3.77 17.48 5.22
CA ILE A 86 5.07 17.03 4.66
C ILE A 86 5.81 18.18 3.92
N TRP A 87 5.22 19.37 3.82
CA TRP A 87 5.80 20.53 3.14
C TRP A 87 6.49 21.46 4.14
N LYS A 88 7.82 21.56 4.04
CA LYS A 88 8.64 22.67 4.57
C LYS A 88 9.30 23.40 3.42
#